data_AF-A0A072THQ8-F1
#
_entry.id   AF-A0A072THQ8-F1
#
_cell.length_a   1.000
_cell.length_b   1.000
_cell.length_c   1.000
_cell.angle_alpha   90.00
_cell.angle_beta   90.00
_cell.angle_gamma   90.00
#
_symmetry.space_group_name_H-M   'P 1'
#
loop_
_entity.id
_entity.type
_entity.pdbx_description
1 polymer ?
#
loop_
_entity_poly.entity_id
_entity_poly.type
_entity_poly.pdbx_seq_one_letter_code
_entity_poly.pdbx_strand_id
1 'polypeptide(L)' 'MAGRNDAALAAAQAVGQHPNANAEARMLETFMKKNPPTFKGHYDPDGAQTWLKEIERIFRVML' A
#
# COMPACT_ATOMS: atom_id res chain seq x y z
N MET A 1 36.60 -9.84 -15.13
CA MET A 1 35.69 -8.71 -14.82
C MET A 1 34.21 -9.01 -15.10
N ALA A 2 33.79 -10.28 -15.27
CA ALA A 2 32.39 -10.63 -15.60
C ALA A 2 31.44 -10.71 -14.38
N GLY A 3 31.86 -11.32 -13.27
CA GLY A 3 30.95 -11.63 -12.15
C GLY A 3 30.46 -10.47 -11.29
N ARG A 4 31.00 -9.24 -11.46
CA ARG A 4 30.58 -8.07 -10.66
C ARG A 4 29.24 -7.49 -11.15
N ASN A 5 28.93 -7.65 -12.44
CA ASN A 5 27.65 -7.23 -13.01
C ASN A 5 26.53 -8.22 -12.68
N ASP A 6 26.82 -9.52 -12.70
CA ASP A 6 25.85 -10.57 -12.36
C ASP A 6 25.42 -10.49 -10.90
N ALA A 7 26.37 -10.22 -9.99
CA ALA A 7 26.07 -10.00 -8.57
C ALA A 7 25.22 -8.75 -8.33
N ALA A 8 25.47 -7.66 -9.07
CA ALA A 8 24.66 -6.44 -8.98
C ALA A 8 23.24 -6.67 -9.51
N LEU A 9 23.08 -7.43 -10.60
CA LEU A 9 21.77 -7.77 -11.15
C LEU A 9 20.99 -8.71 -10.22
N ALA A 10 21.64 -9.71 -9.62
CA ALA A 10 21.03 -10.60 -8.64
C ALA A 10 20.61 -9.85 -7.36
N ALA A 11 21.42 -8.89 -6.90
CA ALA A 11 21.07 -8.04 -5.76
C ALA A 11 19.87 -7.13 -6.06
N ALA A 12 19.80 -6.54 -7.26
CA ALA A 12 18.66 -5.72 -7.68
C ALA A 12 17.36 -6.53 -7.79
N GLN A 13 17.45 -7.77 -8.29
CA GLN A 13 16.32 -8.70 -8.31
C GLN A 13 15.87 -9.09 -6.91
N ALA A 14 16.81 -9.42 -6.00
CA ALA A 14 16.50 -9.73 -4.61
C ALA A 14 15.82 -8.56 -3.88
N VAL A 15 16.21 -7.32 -4.18
CA VAL A 15 15.53 -6.11 -3.66
C VAL A 15 14.10 -5.98 -4.24
N GLY A 16 13.91 -6.25 -5.53
CA GLY A 16 12.59 -6.26 -6.16
C GLY A 16 11.68 -7.43 -5.73
N GLN A 17 12.27 -8.52 -5.22
CA GLN A 17 11.57 -9.70 -4.71
C GLN A 17 11.40 -9.70 -3.19
N HIS A 18 11.65 -8.58 -2.50
CA HIS A 18 11.31 -8.48 -1.08
C HIS A 18 9.84 -8.87 -0.90
N PRO A 19 9.54 -10.00 -0.22
CA PRO A 19 8.17 -10.50 -0.09
C PRO A 19 7.26 -9.48 0.61
N ASN A 20 7.85 -8.60 1.44
CA ASN A 20 7.16 -7.51 2.11
C ASN A 20 6.70 -6.42 1.13
N ALA A 21 7.56 -5.99 0.19
CA ALA A 21 7.20 -4.96 -0.80
C ALA A 21 6.08 -5.42 -1.74
N ASN A 22 6.05 -6.71 -2.09
CA ASN A 22 4.98 -7.30 -2.90
C ASN A 22 3.67 -7.43 -2.09
N ALA A 23 3.75 -7.76 -0.81
CA ALA A 23 2.59 -7.80 0.07
C ALA A 23 1.96 -6.40 0.25
N GLU A 24 2.77 -5.37 0.50
CA GLU A 24 2.32 -3.98 0.64
C GLU A 24 1.66 -3.46 -0.65
N ALA A 25 2.26 -3.75 -1.82
CA ALA A 25 1.68 -3.39 -3.11
C ALA A 25 0.32 -4.06 -3.36
N ARG A 26 0.18 -5.35 -3.00
CA ARG A 26 -1.10 -6.08 -3.11
C ARG A 26 -2.16 -5.56 -2.17
N MET A 27 -1.78 -5.17 -0.95
CA MET A 27 -2.68 -4.53 0.00
C MET A 27 -3.16 -3.18 -0.53
N LEU A 28 -2.24 -2.35 -1.05
CA LEU A 28 -2.60 -1.07 -1.67
C LEU A 28 -3.56 -1.26 -2.86
N GLU A 29 -3.28 -2.23 -3.73
CA GLU A 29 -4.17 -2.52 -4.88
C GLU A 29 -5.57 -2.94 -4.41
N THR A 30 -5.65 -3.79 -3.38
CA THR A 30 -6.92 -4.22 -2.79
C THR A 30 -7.66 -3.05 -2.16
N PHE A 31 -6.95 -2.16 -1.47
CA PHE A 31 -7.53 -0.95 -0.88
C PHE A 31 -8.14 -0.05 -1.96
N MET A 32 -7.40 0.21 -3.04
CA MET A 32 -7.88 1.06 -4.12
C MET A 32 -9.10 0.46 -4.84
N LYS A 33 -9.14 -0.87 -5.02
CA LYS A 33 -10.33 -1.57 -5.56
C LYS A 33 -11.58 -1.42 -4.71
N LYS A 34 -11.46 -1.12 -3.41
CA LYS A 34 -12.59 -0.86 -2.51
C LYS A 34 -13.14 0.56 -2.61
N ASN A 35 -12.57 1.41 -3.48
CA ASN A 35 -12.99 2.80 -3.71
C ASN A 35 -13.07 3.60 -2.40
N PRO A 36 -11.93 3.84 -1.72
CA PRO A 36 -11.92 4.57 -0.47
C PRO A 36 -12.48 5.98 -0.64
N PRO A 37 -13.25 6.50 0.33
CA PRO A 37 -13.79 7.84 0.24
C PRO A 37 -12.67 8.90 0.32
N THR A 38 -12.84 10.01 -0.40
CA THR A 38 -11.90 11.14 -0.33
C THR A 38 -12.15 11.98 0.92
N PHE A 39 -11.07 12.32 1.63
CA PHE A 39 -11.14 13.27 2.73
C PHE A 39 -11.35 14.69 2.20
N LYS A 40 -12.41 15.36 2.66
CA LYS A 40 -12.76 16.70 2.17
C LYS A 40 -11.91 17.83 2.78
N GLY A 41 -11.20 17.59 3.88
CA GLY A 41 -10.19 18.51 4.42
C GLY A 41 -10.69 19.82 5.05
N HIS A 42 -12.00 19.99 5.26
CA HIS A 42 -12.55 21.18 5.94
C HIS A 42 -12.65 20.99 7.46
N TYR A 43 -12.87 22.08 8.20
CA TYR A 43 -13.10 22.03 9.65
C TYR A 43 -14.49 21.45 9.97
N ASP A 44 -14.61 20.13 9.86
CA ASP A 44 -15.79 19.34 10.20
C ASP A 44 -15.36 18.09 10.97
N PRO A 45 -15.39 18.14 12.31
CA PRO A 45 -15.05 17.01 13.16
C PRO A 45 -15.93 15.77 12.88
N ASP A 46 -17.22 15.97 12.61
CA ASP A 46 -18.17 14.88 12.37
C ASP A 46 -17.93 14.22 11.01
N GLY A 47 -17.68 15.03 9.98
CA GLY A 47 -17.29 14.56 8.65
C GLY A 47 -15.95 13.82 8.67
N ALA A 48 -14.96 14.31 9.42
CA ALA A 48 -13.69 13.62 9.61
C ALA A 48 -13.87 12.28 10.34
N GLN A 49 -14.69 12.24 11.39
CA GLN A 49 -14.99 11.01 12.12
C GLN A 49 -15.72 9.98 11.25
N THR A 50 -16.64 10.45 10.40
CA THR A 50 -17.37 9.60 9.45
C THR A 50 -16.43 9.03 8.40
N TRP A 51 -15.55 9.87 7.83
CA TRP A 51 -14.52 9.43 6.89
C TRP A 51 -13.61 8.36 7.49
N LEU A 52 -13.14 8.55 8.73
CA LEU A 52 -12.32 7.54 9.43
C LEU A 52 -13.04 6.21 9.60
N LYS A 53 -14.32 6.21 10.00
CA LYS A 53 -15.11 4.98 10.16
C LYS A 53 -15.23 4.18 8.86
N GLU A 54 -15.43 4.85 7.73
CA GLU A 54 -15.49 4.20 6.43
C GLU A 54 -14.13 3.65 6.00
N ILE A 55 -13.04 4.38 6.27
CA ILE A 55 -11.67 3.89 6.02
C ILE A 55 -11.36 2.64 6.88
N GLU A 56 -11.69 2.66 8.17
CA GLU A 56 -11.52 1.50 9.06
C GLU A 56 -12.31 0.29 8.57
N ARG A 57 -13.52 0.48 8.06
CA ARG A 57 -14.33 -0.60 7.52
C ARG A 57 -13.65 -1.29 6.35
N ILE A 58 -12.98 -0.54 5.48
CA ILE A 58 -12.22 -1.10 4.35
C ILE A 58 -11.06 -1.94 4.88
N PHE A 59 -10.29 -1.42 5.84
CA PHE A 59 -9.19 -2.17 6.45
C PHE A 59 -9.66 -3.46 7.13
N ARG A 60 -10.80 -3.46 7.83
CA ARG A 60 -11.37 -4.68 8.46
C ARG A 60 -11.79 -5.78 7.48
N VAL A 61 -12.03 -5.43 6.21
CA VAL A 61 -12.36 -6.43 5.17
C VAL A 61 -11.08 -6.97 4.51
N MET A 62 -9.97 -6.25 4.63
CA MET A 62 -8.70 -6.57 4.01
C MET A 62 -7.71 -7.25 4.97
N LEU A 63 -7.80 -6.95 6.26
CA LEU A 63 -7.01 -7.49 7.37
C LEU A 63 -7.81 -8.56 8.12
#